data_AF-A0A9P7DY56-F1
#
_entry.id   AF-A0A9P7DY56-F1
#
_cell.length_a   1.000
_cell.length_b   1.000
_cell.length_c   1.000
_cell.angle_alpha   90.00
_cell.angle_beta   90.00
_cell.angle_gamma   90.00
#
_symmetry.space_group_name_H-M   'P 1'
#
loop_
_entity.id
_entity.type
_entity.pdbx_description
1 polymer ?
#
loop_
_entity_poly.entity_id
_entity_poly.type
_entity_poly.pdbx_seq_one_letter_code
_entity_poly.pdbx_strand_id
1 'polypeptide(L)'
;INAAHSLCKYLPSEFCNKIKWFNSDMSSTYKDAELENLVSGETWGFCTTDSFRMGMDILDIEIIIQWWAMYHLTTLWQCLGCAAQNKQLMGTGLLFAEKEYFDDERK
;
A
#
# COMPACT_ATOMS: atom_id res chain seq x y z
N ILE A 1 8.93 -9.36 -0.48
CA ILE A 1 7.90 -10.43 -0.56
C ILE A 1 7.35 -10.82 0.83
N ASN A 2 8.20 -11.15 1.81
CA ASN A 2 7.73 -11.75 3.07
C ASN A 2 6.94 -10.81 4.01
N ALA A 3 7.29 -9.50 4.07
CA ALA A 3 6.64 -8.55 4.98
C ALA A 3 5.18 -8.24 4.64
N ALA A 4 4.88 -7.91 3.37
CA ALA A 4 3.49 -7.63 2.94
C ALA A 4 2.57 -8.86 3.09
N HIS A 5 3.08 -10.06 2.79
CA HIS A 5 2.35 -11.30 3.02
C HIS A 5 2.14 -11.57 4.51
N SER A 6 3.12 -11.27 5.36
CA SER A 6 2.98 -11.40 6.81
C SER A 6 1.96 -10.40 7.38
N LEU A 7 1.98 -9.15 6.91
CA LEU A 7 1.00 -8.12 7.31
C LEU A 7 -0.43 -8.57 6.98
N CYS A 8 -0.63 -9.14 5.79
CA CYS A 8 -1.92 -9.67 5.35
C CYS A 8 -2.45 -10.78 6.29
N LYS A 9 -1.57 -11.58 6.90
CA LYS A 9 -1.97 -12.64 7.85
C LYS A 9 -2.43 -12.13 9.21
N TYR A 10 -2.08 -10.89 9.57
CA TYR A 10 -2.55 -10.27 10.81
C TYR A 10 -3.93 -9.63 10.67
N LEU A 11 -4.50 -9.61 9.47
CA LEU A 11 -5.85 -9.13 9.26
C LEU A 11 -6.87 -10.06 9.96
N PRO A 12 -7.92 -9.51 10.59
CA PRO A 12 -9.08 -10.29 10.99
C PRO A 12 -9.63 -11.08 9.80
N SER A 13 -10.16 -12.29 10.07
CA SER A 13 -10.66 -13.20 9.02
C SER A 13 -11.70 -12.56 8.11
N GLU A 14 -12.49 -11.64 8.64
CA GLU A 14 -13.51 -10.86 7.93
C GLU A 14 -12.92 -9.97 6.83
N PHE A 15 -11.66 -9.54 6.99
CA PHE A 15 -10.97 -8.64 6.05
C PHE A 15 -9.97 -9.36 5.15
N CYS A 16 -9.61 -10.62 5.42
CA CYS A 16 -8.63 -11.36 4.60
C CYS A 16 -9.02 -11.49 3.12
N ASN A 17 -10.32 -11.52 2.81
CA ASN A 17 -10.81 -11.55 1.43
C ASN A 17 -10.99 -10.15 0.82
N LYS A 18 -10.97 -9.10 1.65
CA LYS A 18 -11.16 -7.70 1.26
C LYS A 18 -9.84 -6.97 1.05
N ILE A 19 -8.81 -7.31 1.80
CA ILE A 19 -7.47 -6.76 1.65
C ILE A 19 -6.54 -7.90 1.29
N LYS A 20 -6.05 -7.89 0.06
CA LYS A 20 -5.30 -9.01 -0.51
C LYS A 20 -3.81 -8.71 -0.55
N TRP A 21 -3.00 -9.74 -0.44
CA TRP A 21 -1.58 -9.63 -0.77
C TRP A 21 -1.40 -9.51 -2.27
N PHE A 22 -0.63 -8.51 -2.69
CA PHE A 22 -0.44 -8.18 -4.11
C PHE A 22 1.03 -7.81 -4.38
N ASN A 23 1.64 -8.35 -5.43
CA ASN A 23 3.02 -8.02 -5.83
C ASN A 23 3.25 -8.03 -7.35
N SER A 24 4.46 -7.65 -7.76
CA SER A 24 4.91 -7.59 -9.16
C SER A 24 4.99 -8.94 -9.86
N ASP A 25 5.13 -10.04 -9.12
CA ASP A 25 5.39 -11.37 -9.66
C ASP A 25 4.08 -12.11 -10.03
N MET A 26 2.92 -11.54 -9.66
CA MET A 26 1.62 -12.06 -10.05
C MET A 26 1.38 -11.95 -11.57
N SER A 27 0.58 -12.87 -12.13
CA SER A 27 0.24 -12.86 -13.55
C SER A 27 -0.53 -11.59 -13.93
N SER A 28 -0.40 -11.15 -15.18
CA SER A 28 -1.16 -9.99 -15.69
C SER A 28 -2.66 -10.19 -15.52
N THR A 29 -3.18 -11.38 -15.85
CA THR A 29 -4.60 -11.73 -15.68
C THR A 29 -5.09 -11.58 -14.24
N TYR A 30 -4.26 -11.92 -13.25
CA TYR A 30 -4.59 -11.72 -11.84
C TYR A 30 -4.61 -10.24 -11.49
N LYS A 31 -3.60 -9.49 -11.95
CA LYS A 31 -3.50 -8.05 -11.69
C LYS A 31 -4.68 -7.28 -12.26
N ASP A 32 -5.10 -7.59 -13.48
CA ASP A 32 -6.23 -6.94 -14.16
C ASP A 32 -7.54 -7.25 -13.43
N ALA A 33 -7.79 -8.52 -13.09
CA ALA A 33 -9.00 -8.92 -12.35
C ALA A 33 -9.09 -8.28 -10.96
N GLU A 34 -7.97 -8.20 -10.23
CA GLU A 34 -7.97 -7.57 -8.91
C GLU A 34 -8.08 -6.04 -8.99
N LEU A 35 -7.60 -5.41 -10.05
CA LEU A 35 -7.84 -3.99 -10.29
C LEU A 35 -9.33 -3.71 -10.54
N GLU A 36 -10.00 -4.55 -11.34
CA GLU A 36 -11.45 -4.48 -11.52
C GLU A 36 -12.20 -4.64 -10.18
N ASN A 37 -11.77 -5.60 -9.35
CA ASN A 37 -12.33 -5.80 -8.00
C ASN A 37 -12.10 -4.60 -7.07
N LEU A 38 -10.97 -3.91 -7.22
CA LEU A 38 -10.70 -2.69 -6.45
C LEU A 38 -11.65 -1.57 -6.87
N VAL A 39 -11.86 -1.38 -8.17
CA VAL A 39 -12.77 -0.36 -8.71
C VAL A 39 -14.24 -0.66 -8.37
N SER A 40 -14.64 -1.94 -8.35
CA SER A 40 -16.00 -2.34 -7.99
C SER A 40 -16.28 -2.29 -6.48
N GLY A 41 -15.23 -2.19 -5.65
CA GLY A 41 -15.33 -2.27 -4.18
C GLY A 41 -15.45 -3.70 -3.63
N GLU A 42 -15.33 -4.72 -4.48
CA GLU A 42 -15.23 -6.11 -4.04
C GLU A 42 -13.97 -6.36 -3.21
N THR A 43 -12.84 -5.81 -3.68
CA THR A 43 -11.58 -5.68 -2.96
C THR A 43 -11.46 -4.24 -2.44
N TRP A 44 -11.04 -4.07 -1.19
CA TRP A 44 -10.90 -2.75 -0.55
C TRP A 44 -9.48 -2.21 -0.63
N GLY A 45 -8.48 -3.09 -0.76
CA GLY A 45 -7.10 -2.66 -0.85
C GLY A 45 -6.10 -3.79 -0.94
N PHE A 46 -4.82 -3.42 -0.96
CA PHE A 46 -3.73 -4.35 -1.15
C PHE A 46 -2.61 -4.18 -0.13
N CYS A 47 -2.16 -5.28 0.44
CA CYS A 47 -0.86 -5.37 1.11
C CYS A 47 0.20 -5.60 0.04
N THR A 48 1.03 -4.58 -0.22
CA THR A 48 2.01 -4.62 -1.31
C THR A 48 3.39 -4.13 -0.89
N THR A 49 4.38 -4.35 -1.76
CA THR A 49 5.74 -3.80 -1.63
C THR A 49 5.92 -2.65 -2.62
N ASP A 50 6.92 -1.80 -2.36
CA ASP A 50 7.18 -0.58 -3.14
C ASP A 50 7.36 -0.84 -4.64
N SER A 51 7.97 -1.98 -4.99
CA SER A 51 8.19 -2.40 -6.38
C SER A 51 6.92 -2.46 -7.21
N PHE A 52 5.78 -2.72 -6.57
CA PHE A 52 4.51 -2.82 -7.25
C PHE A 52 3.94 -1.45 -7.65
N ARG A 53 4.11 -0.45 -6.78
CA ARG A 53 3.59 0.91 -7.00
C ARG A 53 4.24 1.63 -8.18
N MET A 54 5.39 1.14 -8.64
CA MET A 54 6.15 1.73 -9.74
C MET A 54 5.60 1.40 -11.13
N GLY A 55 4.59 0.53 -11.25
CA GLY A 55 4.11 0.03 -12.54
C GLY A 55 2.58 -0.07 -12.71
N MET A 56 1.80 0.35 -11.71
CA MET A 56 0.34 0.36 -11.80
C MET A 56 -0.23 1.75 -11.48
N ASP A 57 -1.07 2.25 -12.40
CA ASP A 57 -1.82 3.49 -12.25
C ASP A 57 -3.10 3.19 -11.46
N ILE A 58 -2.98 3.14 -10.14
CA ILE A 58 -4.13 2.94 -9.25
C ILE A 58 -4.62 4.32 -8.82
N LEU A 59 -5.66 4.78 -9.50
CA LEU A 59 -6.29 6.07 -9.23
C LEU A 59 -7.13 6.01 -7.94
N ASP A 60 -7.26 7.17 -7.29
CA ASP A 60 -8.25 7.44 -6.25
C ASP A 60 -8.18 6.59 -4.98
N ILE A 61 -6.97 6.16 -4.59
CA ILE A 61 -6.78 5.53 -3.28
C ILE A 61 -6.95 6.59 -2.17
N GLU A 62 -7.90 6.33 -1.27
CA GLU A 62 -8.21 7.23 -0.14
C GLU A 62 -7.21 7.11 1.00
N ILE A 63 -6.68 5.92 1.27
CA ILE A 63 -5.81 5.66 2.42
C ILE A 63 -4.56 4.89 1.99
N ILE A 64 -3.40 5.43 2.32
CA ILE A 64 -2.11 4.77 2.17
C ILE A 64 -1.52 4.54 3.55
N ILE A 65 -1.28 3.27 3.89
CA ILE A 65 -0.64 2.88 5.14
C ILE A 65 0.76 2.37 4.82
N GLN A 66 1.78 3.12 5.24
CA GLN A 66 3.16 2.71 5.18
C GLN A 66 3.55 2.06 6.51
N TRP A 67 3.65 0.73 6.51
CA TRP A 67 4.23 -0.03 7.61
C TRP A 67 5.73 -0.14 7.38
N TRP A 68 6.55 0.32 8.34
CA TRP A 68 8.01 0.51 8.28
C TRP A 68 8.49 1.79 7.58
N ALA A 69 9.42 2.48 8.25
CA ALA A 69 10.11 3.66 7.73
C ALA A 69 11.06 3.25 6.60
N MET A 70 10.82 3.77 5.41
CA MET A 70 11.75 3.63 4.28
C MET A 70 13.01 4.48 4.51
N TYR A 71 14.16 3.97 4.07
CA TYR A 71 15.45 4.66 4.17
C TYR A 71 15.56 5.91 3.28
N HIS A 72 14.60 6.16 2.38
CA HIS A 72 14.64 7.29 1.44
C HIS A 72 13.32 8.05 1.37
N LEU A 73 13.37 9.35 1.68
CA LEU A 73 12.24 10.28 1.65
C LEU A 73 11.51 10.29 0.29
N THR A 74 12.24 10.10 -0.81
CA THR A 74 11.68 10.07 -2.16
C THR A 74 10.67 8.94 -2.36
N THR A 75 10.96 7.75 -1.84
CA THR A 75 10.08 6.58 -1.99
C THR A 75 8.84 6.74 -1.13
N LEU A 76 8.98 7.31 0.08
CA LEU A 76 7.84 7.69 0.92
C LEU A 76 6.96 8.73 0.20
N TRP A 77 7.56 9.76 -0.36
CA TRP A 77 6.83 10.81 -1.07
C TRP A 77 6.08 10.28 -2.29
N GLN A 78 6.71 9.38 -3.05
CA GLN A 78 6.06 8.68 -4.15
C GLN A 78 4.88 7.82 -3.66
N CYS A 79 5.03 7.08 -2.56
CA CYS A 79 3.95 6.26 -2.01
C CYS A 79 2.76 7.09 -1.53
N LEU A 80 3.02 8.18 -0.82
CA LEU A 80 1.98 9.07 -0.32
C LEU A 80 1.34 9.90 -1.45
N GLY A 81 2.10 10.27 -2.47
CA GLY A 81 1.60 11.02 -3.63
C GLY A 81 0.62 10.24 -4.50
N CYS A 82 0.54 8.91 -4.35
CA CYS A 82 -0.52 8.10 -4.96
C CYS A 82 -1.89 8.28 -4.27
N ALA A 83 -1.90 8.74 -3.00
CA ALA A 83 -3.16 9.06 -2.34
C ALA A 83 -3.77 10.31 -3.00
N ALA A 84 -5.03 10.24 -3.42
CA ALA A 84 -5.76 11.34 -4.04
C ALA A 84 -5.05 12.01 -5.24
N GLN A 85 -4.69 11.20 -6.24
CA GLN A 85 -4.25 11.71 -7.55
C GLN A 85 -5.30 12.63 -8.20
N ASN A 86 -6.58 12.36 -7.98
CA ASN A 86 -7.66 13.29 -8.28
C ASN A 86 -7.70 14.43 -7.27
N LYS A 87 -7.47 15.66 -7.75
CA LYS A 87 -7.45 16.90 -6.95
C LYS A 87 -8.78 17.21 -6.25
N GLN A 88 -9.86 16.52 -6.60
CA GLN A 88 -11.16 16.66 -5.95
C GLN A 88 -11.34 15.72 -4.74
N LEU A 89 -10.43 14.75 -4.58
CA LEU A 89 -10.46 13.78 -3.49
C LEU A 89 -9.45 14.16 -2.41
N MET A 90 -9.74 13.78 -1.17
CA MET A 90 -8.80 13.91 -0.06
C MET A 90 -8.18 12.55 0.24
N GLY A 91 -6.85 12.48 0.13
CA GLY A 91 -6.08 11.28 0.44
C GLY A 91 -5.47 11.37 1.82
N THR A 92 -5.42 10.27 2.54
CA THR A 92 -4.80 10.16 3.86
C THR A 92 -3.57 9.26 3.79
N GLY A 93 -2.43 9.82 4.18
CA GLY A 93 -1.18 9.10 4.36
C GLY A 93 -0.93 8.80 5.84
N LEU A 94 -0.79 7.53 6.20
CA LEU A 94 -0.41 7.10 7.55
C LEU A 94 0.94 6.38 7.49
N LEU A 95 1.92 6.88 8.25
CA LEU A 95 3.24 6.28 8.38
C LEU A 95 3.40 5.72 9.80
N PHE A 96 3.66 4.41 9.89
CA PHE A 96 4.16 3.79 11.11
C PHE A 96 5.67 3.73 11.08
N ALA A 97 6.31 4.45 12.00
CA ALA A 97 7.76 4.48 12.15
C ALA A 97 8.14 4.20 13.61
N GLU A 98 9.15 3.36 13.82
CA GLU A 98 9.71 3.12 15.15
C GLU A 98 10.74 4.19 15.48
N LYS A 99 10.90 4.51 16.77
CA LYS A 99 11.79 5.58 17.23
C LYS A 99 13.24 5.38 16.79
N GLU A 100 13.69 4.13 16.63
CA GLU A 100 15.07 3.79 16.29
C GLU A 100 15.49 4.29 14.88
N TYR A 101 14.50 4.63 14.05
CA TYR A 101 14.69 5.10 12.68
C TYR A 101 14.74 6.63 12.55
N PHE A 102 14.62 7.37 13.66
CA PHE A 102 14.81 8.82 13.69
C PHE A 102 16.15 9.17 14.35
N ASP A 103 17.04 9.84 13.61
CA ASP A 103 18.38 10.18 14.09
C ASP A 103 18.37 11.13 15.31
N ASP A 104 17.37 12.01 15.40
CA ASP A 104 17.22 12.99 16.49
C ASP A 104 16.80 12.37 17.84
N GLU A 105 16.29 11.13 17.83
CA GLU A 105 15.78 10.42 19.02
C GLU A 105 16.84 9.48 19.63
N ARG A 106 18.03 9.37 19.02
CA ARG A 106 19.18 8.64 19.59
C ARG A 106 19.96 9.54 20.56
N LYS A 107 19.34 9.85 21.70
CA LYS A 107 20.02 10.45 22.86
C LYS A 107 19.93 9.56 24.09
#